data_AF-A0A1Y4TMT4-F1
#
_entry.id   AF-A0A1Y4TMT4-F1
#
_cell.length_a   1.000
_cell.length_b   1.000
_cell.length_c   1.000
_cell.angle_alpha   90.00
_cell.angle_beta   90.00
_cell.angle_gamma   90.00
#
_symmetry.space_group_name_H-M   'P 1'
#
loop_
_entity.id
_entity.type
_entity.pdbx_description
1 polymer ?
#
loop_
_entity_poly.entity_id
_entity_poly.type
_entity_poly.pdbx_seq_one_letter_code
_entity_poly.pdbx_strand_id
1 'polypeptide(L)' 'MTPATEAGAAADGQTGAEERTELEYTGESKDFVIPGGLKISGANGEEKQLSDIKKGSILGVFTGEDGLVTEVVLYE' A
#
# COMPACT_ATOMS: atom_id res chain seq x y z
N MET A 1 -22.76 -41.35 7.31
CA MET A 1 -23.05 -40.01 7.85
C MET A 1 -22.37 -39.01 6.96
N THR A 2 -23.13 -38.15 6.31
CA THR A 2 -22.65 -36.88 5.74
C THR A 2 -23.62 -35.80 6.22
N PRO A 3 -23.09 -34.62 6.52
CA PRO A 3 -23.73 -33.43 6.00
C PRO A 3 -22.76 -32.65 5.11
N ALA A 4 -23.27 -32.19 3.97
CA ALA A 4 -22.68 -31.14 3.16
C ALA A 4 -23.00 -29.77 3.75
N THR A 5 -22.09 -28.80 3.66
CA THR A 5 -22.40 -27.35 3.61
C THR A 5 -21.15 -26.66 3.03
N GLU A 6 -21.18 -26.40 1.72
CA GLU A 6 -21.30 -25.06 1.15
C GLU A 6 -20.22 -24.08 1.65
N ALA A 7 -19.04 -24.11 1.00
CA ALA A 7 -18.27 -22.89 0.85
C ALA A 7 -19.12 -21.98 -0.05
N GLY A 8 -19.73 -20.98 0.60
CA GLY A 8 -20.75 -20.12 0.02
C GLY A 8 -20.37 -19.59 -1.35
N ALA A 9 -21.35 -19.63 -2.24
CA ALA A 9 -21.36 -18.86 -3.46
C ALA A 9 -21.08 -17.39 -3.11
N ALA A 10 -19.91 -16.88 -3.47
CA ALA A 10 -19.73 -15.46 -3.69
C ALA A 10 -20.42 -15.15 -5.02
N ALA A 11 -21.72 -14.88 -4.95
CA ALA A 11 -22.40 -14.14 -5.99
C ALA A 11 -21.83 -12.71 -6.04
N ASP A 12 -21.82 -12.16 -7.25
CA ASP A 12 -21.60 -10.75 -7.58
C ASP A 12 -20.17 -10.19 -7.46
N GLY A 13 -19.46 -10.27 -8.60
CA GLY A 13 -18.98 -9.03 -9.21
C GLY A 13 -17.82 -8.31 -8.53
N GLN A 14 -16.80 -9.02 -8.04
CA GLN A 14 -15.50 -8.41 -7.77
C GLN A 14 -14.61 -8.44 -9.03
N THR A 15 -14.99 -7.68 -10.06
CA THR A 15 -14.16 -7.35 -11.23
C THR A 15 -13.03 -6.40 -10.83
N GLY A 16 -12.15 -6.87 -9.96
CA GLY A 16 -10.94 -6.17 -9.50
C GLY A 16 -9.89 -7.10 -8.89
N ALA A 17 -10.18 -8.40 -8.76
CA ALA A 17 -9.22 -9.39 -8.29
C ALA A 17 -8.24 -9.84 -9.40
N GLU A 18 -8.64 -9.72 -10.67
CA GLU A 18 -7.89 -10.29 -11.81
C GLU A 18 -6.68 -9.45 -12.24
N GLU A 19 -6.51 -8.24 -11.69
CA GLU A 19 -5.37 -7.36 -11.97
C GLU A 19 -4.48 -7.12 -10.73
N ARG A 20 -4.54 -7.98 -9.72
CA ARG A 20 -3.55 -7.91 -8.64
C ARG A 20 -2.24 -8.46 -9.18
N THR A 21 -1.32 -7.57 -9.52
CA THR A 21 0.07 -7.96 -9.82
C THR A 21 0.64 -8.60 -8.56
N GLU A 22 0.89 -9.90 -8.62
CA GLU A 22 1.55 -10.62 -7.53
C GLU A 22 2.97 -10.10 -7.42
N LEU A 23 3.27 -9.45 -6.30
CA LEU A 23 4.61 -8.93 -6.03
C LEU A 23 5.46 -10.07 -5.49
N GLU A 24 6.39 -10.58 -6.32
CA GLU A 24 7.39 -11.53 -5.88
C GLU A 24 8.45 -10.82 -5.04
N TYR A 25 8.76 -11.37 -3.86
CA TYR A 25 9.87 -10.88 -3.06
C TYR A 25 11.20 -11.31 -3.69
N THR A 26 11.90 -10.37 -4.32
CA THR A 26 13.16 -10.62 -5.04
C THR A 26 14.41 -10.51 -4.15
N GLY A 27 14.26 -10.07 -2.88
CA GLY A 27 15.39 -9.72 -2.01
C GLY A 27 16.07 -8.40 -2.36
N GLU A 28 15.58 -7.68 -3.39
CA GLU A 28 16.07 -6.35 -3.73
C GLU A 28 15.72 -5.36 -2.61
N SER A 29 16.70 -4.53 -2.24
CA SER A 29 16.51 -3.42 -1.31
C SER A 29 16.76 -2.12 -2.06
N LYS A 30 15.85 -1.15 -1.89
CA LYS A 30 15.99 0.20 -2.42
C LYS A 30 15.98 1.19 -1.26
N ASP A 31 16.94 2.11 -1.30
CA ASP A 31 17.04 3.20 -0.35
C ASP A 31 16.52 4.49 -0.99
N PHE A 32 15.75 5.27 -0.23
CA PHE A 32 15.22 6.57 -0.66
C PHE A 32 15.56 7.65 0.36
N VAL A 33 15.80 8.87 -0.12
CA VAL A 33 16.01 10.04 0.73
C VAL A 33 14.80 10.95 0.63
N ILE A 34 14.06 11.09 1.74
CA ILE A 34 12.96 12.05 1.83
C ILE A 34 13.58 13.43 2.14
N PRO A 35 13.43 14.43 1.26
CA PRO A 35 14.00 15.75 1.49
C PRO A 35 13.33 16.43 2.69
N GLY A 36 14.11 17.19 3.45
CA GLY A 36 13.59 17.98 4.57
C GLY A 36 12.51 18.95 4.10
N GLY A 37 11.41 19.03 4.85
CA GLY A 37 10.27 19.89 4.53
C GLY A 37 9.20 19.25 3.64
N LEU A 38 9.43 18.05 3.11
CA LEU A 38 8.40 17.27 2.43
C LEU A 38 7.39 16.74 3.46
N LYS A 39 6.11 16.99 3.20
CA LYS A 39 5.02 16.57 4.07
C LYS A 39 4.65 15.11 3.81
N ILE A 40 4.31 14.40 4.87
CA ILE A 40 3.66 13.09 4.76
C ILE A 40 2.16 13.35 4.77
N SER A 41 1.43 12.84 3.79
CA SER A 41 -0.03 12.93 3.73
C SER A 41 -0.64 11.59 4.12
N GLY A 42 -1.80 11.61 4.78
CA GLY A 42 -2.66 10.44 4.92
C GLY A 42 -3.39 10.18 3.60
N ALA A 43 -3.94 8.98 3.44
CA ALA A 43 -4.76 8.64 2.27
C ALA A 43 -5.99 9.57 2.08
N ASN A 44 -6.39 10.29 3.13
CA ASN A 44 -7.45 11.30 3.12
C ASN A 44 -6.95 12.73 2.82
N GLY A 45 -5.66 12.92 2.56
CA GLY A 45 -5.02 14.21 2.30
C GLY A 45 -4.64 15.01 3.54
N GLU A 46 -4.90 14.50 4.75
CA GLU A 46 -4.49 15.17 5.98
C GLU A 46 -2.97 15.05 6.18
N GLU A 47 -2.34 16.08 6.75
CA GLU A 47 -0.92 16.02 7.08
C GLU A 47 -0.68 15.04 8.24
N LYS A 48 0.33 14.19 8.09
CA LYS A 48 0.74 13.15 9.04
C LYS A 48 2.17 13.38 9.49
N GLN A 49 2.50 12.83 10.65
CA GLN A 49 3.85 12.85 11.21
C GLN A 49 4.49 11.47 11.11
N LEU A 50 5.82 11.41 11.13
CA LEU A 50 6.56 10.14 11.21
C LEU A 50 6.16 9.30 12.43
N SER A 51 5.73 9.95 13.53
CA SER A 51 5.22 9.28 14.73
C SER A 51 3.88 8.57 14.54
N ASP A 52 3.14 8.88 13.47
CA ASP A 52 1.86 8.24 13.18
C ASP A 52 2.04 6.87 12.50
N ILE A 53 3.27 6.55 12.08
CA ILE A 53 3.61 5.27 11.46
C ILE A 53 3.58 4.17 12.52
N LYS A 54 2.61 3.27 12.39
CA LYS A 54 2.41 2.12 13.27
C LYS A 54 2.69 0.81 12.54
N LYS A 55 2.87 -0.26 13.30
CA LYS A 55 3.00 -1.60 12.71
C LYS A 55 1.75 -1.90 11.88
N GLY A 56 1.97 -2.29 10.62
CA GLY A 56 0.90 -2.56 9.64
C GLY A 56 0.62 -1.39 8.70
N SER A 57 1.08 -0.18 9.01
CA SER A 57 1.03 0.94 8.07
C SER A 57 1.89 0.69 6.84
N ILE A 58 1.45 1.23 5.71
CA ILE A 58 2.20 1.23 4.44
C ILE A 58 2.62 2.67 4.14
N LEU A 59 3.91 2.87 3.88
CA LEU A 59 4.42 4.12 3.29
C LEU A 59 4.50 3.96 1.78
N GLY A 60 3.70 4.72 1.04
CA GLY A 60 3.89 4.93 -0.39
C GLY A 60 4.91 6.04 -0.61
N VAL A 61 6.00 5.74 -1.31
CA VAL A 61 7.02 6.73 -1.71
C VAL A 61 6.97 6.86 -3.22
N PHE A 62 6.65 8.05 -3.71
CA PHE A 62 6.56 8.35 -5.13
C PHE A 62 7.79 9.12 -5.57
N THR A 63 8.36 8.70 -6.70
CA THR A 63 9.56 9.33 -7.26
C THR A 63 9.26 9.90 -8.65
N GLY A 64 9.87 11.04 -8.97
CA GLY A 64 9.83 11.62 -10.30
C GLY A 64 10.73 10.88 -11.29
N GLU A 65 10.74 11.33 -12.55
CA GLU A 65 11.64 10.78 -13.58
C GLU A 65 13.13 10.94 -13.24
N ASP A 66 13.47 11.92 -12.41
CA ASP A 66 14.80 12.18 -11.88
C ASP A 66 15.17 11.27 -10.69
N GLY A 67 14.25 10.39 -10.25
CA GLY A 67 14.42 9.52 -9.10
C GLY A 67 14.30 10.21 -7.74
N LEU A 68 13.95 11.50 -7.71
CA LEU A 68 13.76 12.24 -6.46
C LEU A 68 12.38 11.94 -5.88
N VAL A 69 12.29 11.85 -4.55
CA VAL A 69 11.02 11.68 -3.85
C VAL A 69 10.19 12.96 -4.00
N THR A 70 9.02 12.83 -4.60
CA THR A 70 8.08 13.94 -4.84
C THR A 70 6.90 13.93 -3.89
N GLU A 71 6.51 12.74 -3.39
CA GLU A 71 5.36 12.58 -2.51
C GLU A 71 5.54 11.37 -1.58
N VAL A 72 5.02 11.47 -0.36
CA VAL A 72 4.98 10.38 0.62
C VAL A 72 3.58 10.30 1.23
N VAL A 73 2.94 9.14 1.08
CA VAL A 73 1.59 8.88 1.57
C VAL A 73 1.61 7.76 2.61
N LEU A 74 0.97 8.00 3.76
CA LEU A 74 0.75 7.02 4.82
C LEU A 74 -0.63 6.40 4.68
N TYR A 75 -0.65 5.08 4.49
CA TYR A 75 -1.85 4.25 4.55
C TYR A 75 -1.87 3.52 5.89
N GLU A 76 -2.96 3.68 6.64
CA GLU A 76 -3.16 3.09 7.98
C GLU A 76 -4.01 1.82 7.97
#